data_AF-U2WVK0-F1
#
_entry.id   AF-U2WVK0-F1
#
_cell.length_a   1.000
_cell.length_b   1.000
_cell.length_c   1.000
_cell.angle_alpha   90.00
_cell.angle_beta   90.00
_cell.angle_gamma   90.00
#
_symmetry.space_group_name_H-M   'P 1'
#
loop_
_entity.id
_entity.type
_entity.pdbx_description
1 polymer ?
#
loop_
_entity_poly.entity_id
_entity_poly.type
_entity_poly.pdbx_seq_one_letter_code
_entity_poly.pdbx_strand_id
1 'polypeptide(L)'
;MVENRPGIGPLVDLLKVLLKYCCEENQVAPKLIANVADLERIASDDNPDVKCMEGWRKDVFGSAAMDLKNGRLALASENDRILIIKRD
;
A
#
# COMPACT_ATOMS: atom_id res chain seq x y z
N MET A 1 -1.02 18.30 9.86
CA MET A 1 0.30 18.01 10.46
C MET A 1 0.41 16.50 10.48
N VAL A 2 1.47 15.94 9.89
CA VAL A 2 1.69 14.48 9.91
C VAL A 2 2.04 14.12 11.36
N GLU A 3 1.11 13.49 12.08
CA GLU A 3 1.41 12.94 13.40
C GLU A 3 2.42 11.82 13.21
N ASN A 4 3.63 11.99 13.75
CA ASN A 4 4.67 10.97 13.68
C ASN A 4 4.36 9.86 14.70
N ARG A 5 3.39 9.01 14.37
CA ARG A 5 3.00 7.85 15.18
C ARG A 5 4.13 6.79 15.11
N PRO A 6 4.54 6.19 16.23
CA PRO A 6 5.50 5.08 16.21
C PRO A 6 4.98 3.97 15.28
N GLY A 7 5.78 3.55 14.29
CA GLY A 7 5.41 2.49 13.34
C GLY A 7 5.13 2.91 11.89
N ILE A 8 5.19 4.22 11.56
CA ILE A 8 5.00 4.70 10.19
C ILE A 8 6.05 4.12 9.23
N GLY A 9 7.33 4.12 9.60
CA GLY A 9 8.42 3.60 8.75
C GLY A 9 8.21 2.14 8.32
N PRO A 10 8.05 1.19 9.26
CA PRO A 10 7.74 -0.19 8.92
C PRO A 10 6.47 -0.38 8.08
N LEU A 11 5.40 0.38 8.36
CA LEU A 11 4.18 0.32 7.54
C LEU A 11 4.45 0.82 6.11
N VAL A 12 5.21 1.90 5.94
CA VAL A 12 5.64 2.39 4.62
C VAL A 12 6.44 1.32 3.88
N ASP A 13 7.30 0.56 4.55
CA ASP A 13 8.04 -0.52 3.92
C ASP A 13 7.13 -1.69 3.49
N LEU A 14 6.12 -2.05 4.30
CA LEU A 14 5.10 -3.03 3.88
C LEU A 14 4.28 -2.50 2.69
N LEU A 15 3.93 -1.22 2.67
CA LEU A 15 3.24 -0.59 1.54
C LEU A 15 4.10 -0.60 0.26
N LYS A 16 5.42 -0.46 0.36
CA LYS A 16 6.33 -0.60 -0.79
C LYS A 16 6.33 -2.03 -1.34
N VAL A 17 6.30 -3.04 -0.46
CA VAL A 17 6.20 -4.45 -0.87
C VAL A 17 4.86 -4.71 -1.56
N LEU A 18 3.76 -4.26 -0.97
CA LEU A 18 2.42 -4.39 -1.55
C LEU A 18 2.33 -3.67 -2.91
N LEU A 19 2.89 -2.46 -3.03
CA LEU A 19 2.89 -1.71 -4.28
C LEU A 19 3.58 -2.49 -5.40
N LYS A 20 4.75 -3.09 -5.11
CA LYS A 20 5.48 -3.91 -6.08
C LYS A 20 4.65 -5.12 -6.51
N TYR A 21 4.09 -5.87 -5.56
CA TYR A 21 3.22 -7.00 -5.83
C TYR A 21 2.04 -6.61 -6.74
N CYS A 22 1.29 -5.56 -6.38
CA CYS A 22 0.16 -5.07 -7.17
C CYS A 22 0.58 -4.65 -8.59
N CYS A 23 1.74 -4.00 -8.73
CA CYS A 23 2.27 -3.56 -10.02
C CYS A 23 2.70 -4.73 -10.91
N GLU A 24 3.29 -5.77 -10.34
CA GLU A 24 3.68 -7.00 -11.05
C GLU A 24 2.43 -7.73 -11.58
N GLU A 25 1.42 -7.95 -10.74
CA GLU A 25 0.16 -8.61 -11.12
C GLU A 25 -0.60 -7.86 -12.22
N ASN A 26 -0.53 -6.51 -12.21
CA ASN A 26 -1.24 -5.67 -13.18
C ASN A 26 -0.35 -5.22 -14.36
N GLN A 27 0.93 -5.61 -14.40
CA GLN A 27 1.90 -5.19 -15.42
C GLN A 27 2.03 -3.66 -15.59
N VAL A 28 2.00 -2.91 -14.48
CA VAL A 28 2.08 -1.44 -14.46
C VAL A 28 3.36 -0.99 -13.76
N ALA A 29 3.99 0.08 -14.25
CA ALA A 29 5.17 0.65 -13.58
C ALA A 29 4.79 1.33 -12.24
N PRO A 30 5.48 1.05 -11.11
CA PRO A 30 5.13 1.58 -9.79
C PRO A 30 4.98 3.11 -9.71
N LYS A 31 5.84 3.84 -10.43
CA LYS A 31 5.83 5.32 -10.46
C LYS A 31 4.55 5.92 -11.05
N LEU A 32 3.77 5.14 -11.81
CA LEU A 32 2.47 5.58 -12.33
C LEU A 32 1.37 5.50 -11.27
N ILE A 33 1.57 4.68 -10.23
CA ILE A 33 0.62 4.43 -9.16
C ILE A 33 0.89 5.37 -7.97
N ALA A 34 2.08 5.29 -7.36
CA ALA A 34 2.42 6.00 -6.15
C ALA A 34 3.94 6.24 -6.02
N ASN A 35 4.33 7.32 -5.35
CA ASN A 35 5.70 7.58 -4.91
C ASN A 35 5.83 7.40 -3.38
N VAL A 36 7.03 7.54 -2.82
CA VAL A 36 7.28 7.34 -1.38
C VAL A 36 6.48 8.33 -0.51
N ALA A 37 6.37 9.59 -0.91
CA ALA A 37 5.58 10.58 -0.17
C ALA A 37 4.07 10.24 -0.16
N ASP A 38 3.57 9.62 -1.24
CA ASP A 38 2.21 9.09 -1.25
C ASP A 38 2.07 7.94 -0.22
N LEU A 39 3.03 7.02 -0.15
CA LEU A 39 3.01 5.91 0.81
C LEU A 39 3.09 6.41 2.27
N GLU A 40 3.91 7.43 2.52
CA GLU A 40 3.99 8.09 3.83
C GLU A 40 2.64 8.71 4.24
N ARG A 41 1.98 9.42 3.31
CA ARG A 41 0.63 9.96 3.52
C ARG A 41 -0.39 8.87 3.80
N ILE A 42 -0.36 7.76 3.06
CA ILE A 42 -1.24 6.62 3.32
C ILE A 42 -0.99 6.09 4.73
N ALA A 43 0.27 5.89 5.11
CA ALA A 43 0.61 5.39 6.44
C ALA A 43 0.15 6.34 7.56
N SER A 44 0.23 7.66 7.38
CA SER A 44 -0.11 8.64 8.43
C SER A 44 -1.57 9.06 8.48
N ASP A 45 -2.23 9.26 7.33
CA ASP A 45 -3.50 10.00 7.26
C ASP A 45 -4.68 9.05 7.17
N ASP A 46 -5.72 9.24 7.99
CA ASP A 46 -6.90 8.36 7.96
C ASP A 46 -7.64 8.42 6.61
N ASN A 47 -7.61 9.59 5.95
CA ASN A 47 -8.14 9.83 4.61
C ASN A 47 -7.05 10.49 3.74
N PRO A 48 -6.12 9.72 3.15
CA PRO A 48 -4.99 10.27 2.42
C PRO A 48 -5.45 10.86 1.07
N ASP A 49 -5.16 12.14 0.87
CA ASP A 49 -5.41 12.86 -0.40
C ASP A 49 -4.24 12.63 -1.37
N VAL A 50 -4.26 11.49 -2.05
CA VAL A 50 -3.22 11.05 -3.00
C VAL A 50 -3.83 10.38 -4.23
N LYS A 51 -3.15 10.51 -5.38
CA LYS A 51 -3.65 10.01 -6.67
C LYS A 51 -3.93 8.50 -6.69
N CYS A 52 -3.25 7.71 -5.87
CA CYS A 52 -3.51 6.28 -5.80
C CYS A 52 -4.82 5.90 -5.10
N MET A 53 -5.54 6.86 -4.51
CA MET A 53 -6.89 6.67 -3.97
C MET A 53 -8.01 6.95 -4.98
N GLU A 54 -7.66 7.22 -6.23
CA GLU A 54 -8.61 7.62 -7.27
C GLU A 54 -8.53 6.75 -8.53
N GLY A 55 -9.69 6.57 -9.16
CA GLY A 55 -9.84 5.87 -10.45
C GLY A 55 -9.13 4.52 -10.48
N TRP A 56 -8.54 4.19 -11.63
CA TRP A 56 -7.90 2.90 -11.86
C TRP A 56 -6.70 2.62 -10.92
N ARG A 57 -6.04 3.66 -10.37
CA ARG A 57 -4.95 3.47 -9.41
C ARG A 57 -5.45 2.94 -8.07
N LYS A 58 -6.67 3.33 -7.69
CA LYS A 58 -7.36 2.80 -6.52
C LYS A 58 -7.62 1.30 -6.65
N ASP A 59 -8.03 0.89 -7.84
CA ASP A 59 -8.33 -0.51 -8.15
C ASP A 59 -7.05 -1.36 -8.16
N VAL A 60 -5.95 -0.82 -8.69
CA VAL A 60 -4.65 -1.52 -8.72
C VAL A 60 -3.99 -1.61 -7.34
N PHE A 61 -4.05 -0.55 -6.53
CA PHE A 61 -3.27 -0.48 -5.28
C PHE A 61 -4.01 0.20 -4.12
N GLY A 62 -4.68 1.34 -4.35
CA GLY A 62 -5.20 2.17 -3.25
C GLY A 62 -6.11 1.43 -2.27
N SER A 63 -7.02 0.59 -2.77
CA SER A 63 -7.91 -0.20 -1.92
C SER A 63 -7.13 -1.20 -1.05
N ALA A 64 -6.18 -1.94 -1.64
CA ALA A 64 -5.35 -2.90 -0.91
C ALA A 64 -4.43 -2.21 0.11
N ALA A 65 -3.91 -1.02 -0.22
CA ALA A 65 -3.09 -0.22 0.68
C ALA A 65 -3.86 0.20 1.94
N MET A 66 -5.14 0.61 1.77
CA MET A 66 -6.01 0.93 2.89
C MET A 66 -6.38 -0.31 3.70
N ASP A 67 -6.59 -1.46 3.07
CA ASP A 67 -6.85 -2.71 3.81
C ASP A 67 -5.63 -3.15 4.62
N LEU A 68 -4.41 -3.01 4.08
CA LEU A 68 -3.17 -3.30 4.79
C LEU A 68 -3.00 -2.36 6.00
N LYS A 69 -3.20 -1.05 5.79
CA LYS A 69 -3.16 -0.06 6.88
C LYS A 69 -4.15 -0.40 7.99
N ASN A 70 -5.36 -0.79 7.63
CA ASN A 70 -6.45 -1.06 8.58
C ASN A 70 -6.40 -2.48 9.16
N GLY A 71 -5.36 -3.26 8.87
CA GLY A 71 -5.20 -4.63 9.40
C GLY A 71 -6.13 -5.68 8.79
N ARG A 72 -6.84 -5.34 7.69
CA ARG A 72 -7.72 -6.24 6.92
C ARG A 72 -6.99 -7.04 5.84
N LEU A 73 -5.70 -6.76 5.66
CA LEU A 73 -4.81 -7.45 4.73
C LEU A 73 -3.49 -7.76 5.41
N ALA A 74 -2.96 -8.95 5.18
CA ALA A 74 -1.60 -9.35 5.56
C ALA A 74 -0.79 -9.75 4.33
N LEU A 75 0.51 -9.49 4.40
CA LEU A 75 1.50 -9.98 3.45
C LEU A 75 2.16 -11.22 4.04
N ALA A 76 2.28 -12.27 3.24
CA ALA A 76 3.04 -13.47 3.56
C ALA A 76 4.07 -13.74 2.46
N SER A 77 5.06 -14.57 2.76
CA SER A 77 6.01 -15.09 1.79
C SER A 77 5.93 -16.62 1.79
N GLU A 78 5.81 -17.21 0.61
CA GLU A 78 5.82 -18.65 0.39
C GLU A 78 6.51 -18.95 -0.94
N ASN A 79 7.44 -19.91 -0.95
CA ASN A 79 8.17 -20.32 -2.17
C ASN A 79 8.77 -19.13 -2.95
N ASP A 80 9.45 -18.22 -2.24
CA ASP A 80 10.06 -17.00 -2.78
C ASP A 80 9.06 -16.03 -3.45
N ARG A 81 7.77 -16.15 -3.16
CA ARG A 81 6.71 -15.27 -3.68
C ARG A 81 5.95 -14.58 -2.56
N ILE A 82 5.49 -13.36 -2.84
CA ILE A 82 4.59 -12.63 -1.96
C ILE A 82 3.15 -13.12 -2.18
N LEU A 83 2.43 -13.30 -1.08
CA LEU A 83 1.02 -13.65 -1.04
C LEU A 83 0.25 -12.59 -0.26
N ILE A 84 -0.99 -12.33 -0.71
CA ILE A 84 -1.96 -11.52 0.01
C ILE A 84 -2.93 -12.42 0.75
N ILE A 85 -3.10 -12.19 2.05
CA ILE A 85 -4.08 -12.88 2.89
C ILE A 85 -5.09 -11.84 3.37
N LYS A 86 -6.38 -12.05 3.09
CA LYS A 86 -7.45 -11.22 3.67
C LYS A 86 -7.68 -11.60 5.13
N ARG A 87 -7.89 -10.58 5.96
CA ARG A 87 -8.21 -10.74 7.39
C ARG A 87 -9.60 -10.20 7.63
N ASP A 88 -10.47 -11.07 8.14
CA ASP A 88 -11.80 -10.72 8.63
C ASP A 88 -11.73 -10.07 10.03
#